data_AF-A0A510WSM6-F1
#
_entry.id   AF-A0A510WSM6-F1
#
_cell.length_a   1.000
_cell.length_b   1.000
_cell.length_c   1.000
_cell.angle_alpha   90.00
_cell.angle_beta   90.00
_cell.angle_gamma   90.00
#
_symmetry.space_group_name_H-M   'P 1'
#
loop_
_entity.id
_entity.type
_entity.pdbx_description
1 polymer ?
#
loop_
_entity_poly.entity_id
_entity_poly.type
_entity_poly.pdbx_seq_one_letter_code
_entity_poly.pdbx_strand_id
1 'polypeptide(L)'
;MHKVLIVMHDHAHDDYYRMNKVEFEALPAVGQYLYNTDGLVYQVEEVTNFAGYVSSKGAVALVVIHQVEKELPVNNLYGLNIEEDLDD
;
A
#
# COMPACT_ATOMS: atom_id res chain seq x y z
N MET A 1 9.05 -12.84 -0.47
CA MET A 1 8.54 -11.59 -1.03
C MET A 1 7.43 -11.88 -2.05
N HIS A 2 6.27 -11.29 -1.85
CA HIS A 2 5.08 -11.33 -2.70
C HIS A 2 5.05 -10.10 -3.60
N LYS A 3 5.12 -10.31 -4.91
CA LYS A 3 4.88 -9.26 -5.90
C LYS A 3 3.39 -8.94 -5.93
N VAL A 4 3.00 -7.68 -5.81
CA VAL A 4 1.61 -7.24 -5.91
C VAL A 4 1.45 -6.05 -6.83
N LEU A 5 0.25 -5.85 -7.33
CA LEU A 5 -0.14 -4.64 -8.05
C LEU A 5 -0.91 -3.73 -7.09
N ILE A 6 -0.46 -2.49 -6.94
CA ILE A 6 -1.17 -1.47 -6.16
C ILE A 6 -2.14 -0.73 -7.07
N VAL A 7 -3.35 -0.55 -6.59
CA VAL A 7 -4.40 0.26 -7.21
C VAL A 7 -4.82 1.32 -6.22
N MET A 8 -4.73 2.59 -6.61
CA MET A 8 -5.32 3.71 -5.89
C MET A 8 -6.81 3.76 -6.17
N HIS A 9 -7.61 3.87 -5.13
CA HIS A 9 -9.00 4.27 -5.20
C HIS A 9 -9.07 5.77 -4.84
N ASP A 10 -9.40 6.59 -5.82
CA ASP A 10 -9.59 8.03 -5.64
C ASP A 10 -11.03 8.31 -5.24
N HIS A 11 -11.27 8.42 -3.93
CA HIS A 11 -12.58 8.70 -3.37
C HIS A 11 -13.17 10.05 -3.82
N ALA A 12 -12.35 10.99 -4.28
CA ALA A 12 -12.87 12.29 -4.75
C ALA A 12 -13.58 12.16 -6.10
N HIS A 13 -13.17 11.20 -6.93
CA HIS A 13 -13.71 10.99 -8.28
C HIS A 13 -14.36 9.62 -8.49
N ASP A 14 -14.37 8.75 -7.46
CA ASP A 14 -14.90 7.38 -7.51
C ASP A 14 -14.26 6.54 -8.63
N ASP A 15 -12.93 6.66 -8.77
CA ASP A 15 -12.17 6.05 -9.87
C ASP A 15 -10.95 5.27 -9.35
N TYR A 16 -10.42 4.37 -10.17
CA TYR A 16 -9.35 3.45 -9.81
C TYR A 16 -8.13 3.62 -10.73
N TYR A 17 -6.99 3.96 -10.15
CA TYR A 17 -5.74 4.16 -10.86
C TYR A 17 -4.71 3.12 -10.48
N ARG A 18 -4.16 2.42 -11.49
CA ARG A 18 -3.03 1.54 -11.25
C ARG A 18 -1.79 2.38 -10.91
N MET A 19 -1.21 2.14 -9.74
CA MET A 19 0.06 2.75 -9.34
C MET A 19 1.22 1.85 -9.74
N ASN A 20 1.89 1.26 -8.76
CA ASN A 20 3.14 0.53 -8.93
C ASN A 20 2.96 -0.97 -8.72
N LYS A 21 3.88 -1.73 -9.28
CA LYS A 21 4.12 -3.11 -8.86
C LYS A 21 5.16 -3.06 -7.74
N VAL A 22 4.83 -3.59 -6.58
CA VAL A 22 5.72 -3.57 -5.40
C VAL A 22 5.88 -4.98 -4.85
N GLU A 23 6.86 -5.15 -3.98
CA GLU A 23 7.13 -6.41 -3.29
C GLU A 23 6.92 -6.23 -1.80
N PHE A 24 6.18 -7.15 -1.18
CA PHE A 24 6.00 -7.20 0.27
C PHE A 24 6.58 -8.50 0.83
N GLU A 25 7.13 -8.51 2.04
CA GLU A 25 7.53 -9.75 2.69
C GLU A 25 6.32 -10.65 2.98
N ALA A 26 5.24 -10.05 3.51
CA ALA A 26 3.94 -10.63 3.72
C ALA A 26 2.87 -9.75 3.08
N LEU A 27 1.80 -10.35 2.53
CA LEU A 27 0.69 -9.55 1.99
C LEU A 27 0.08 -8.68 3.10
N PRO A 28 -0.21 -7.40 2.82
CA PRO A 28 -0.86 -6.55 3.80
C PRO A 28 -2.29 -7.04 4.08
N ALA A 29 -2.86 -6.59 5.18
CA ALA A 29 -4.25 -6.84 5.55
C ALA A 29 -5.11 -5.59 5.35
N VAL A 30 -6.41 -5.78 5.12
CA VAL A 30 -7.38 -4.68 5.06
C VAL A 30 -7.33 -3.86 6.35
N GLY A 31 -7.35 -2.54 6.22
CA GLY A 31 -7.23 -1.57 7.30
C GLY A 31 -5.80 -1.21 7.70
N GLN A 32 -4.79 -1.95 7.22
CA GLN A 32 -3.38 -1.58 7.46
C GLN A 32 -2.99 -0.31 6.72
N TYR A 33 -2.06 0.44 7.32
CA TYR A 33 -1.47 1.62 6.71
C TYR A 33 -0.18 1.26 5.98
N LEU A 34 0.01 1.88 4.81
CA LEU A 34 1.20 1.79 3.99
C LEU A 34 1.81 3.18 3.86
N TYR A 35 3.08 3.31 4.21
CA TYR A 35 3.87 4.50 3.90
C TYR A 35 4.60 4.26 2.59
N ASN A 36 4.35 5.11 1.60
CA ASN A 36 4.94 4.98 0.27
C ASN A 36 6.12 5.94 0.10
N THR A 37 6.93 5.69 -0.92
CA THR A 37 8.14 6.48 -1.21
C THR A 37 7.84 7.91 -1.67
N ASP A 38 6.58 8.24 -1.97
CA ASP A 38 6.12 9.60 -2.27
C ASP A 38 5.90 10.45 -1.00
N GLY A 39 6.10 9.88 0.19
CA GLY A 39 5.91 10.55 1.48
C GLY A 39 4.46 10.59 1.94
N LEU A 40 3.55 9.88 1.26
CA LEU A 40 2.15 9.82 1.62
C LEU A 40 1.79 8.49 2.29
N VAL A 41 0.79 8.56 3.17
CA VAL A 41 0.23 7.38 3.83
C VAL A 41 -1.08 6.99 3.15
N TYR A 42 -1.19 5.69 2.91
CA TYR A 42 -2.37 5.06 2.32
C TYR A 42 -2.92 4.01 3.27
N GLN A 43 -4.23 3.73 3.20
CA GLN A 43 -4.86 2.63 3.91
C GLN A 43 -5.31 1.56 2.93
N VAL A 44 -5.13 0.30 3.28
CA VAL A 44 -5.54 -0.85 2.48
C VAL A 44 -7.03 -1.09 2.62
N GLU A 45 -7.73 -1.10 1.50
CA GLU A 45 -9.18 -1.34 1.42
C GLU A 45 -9.49 -2.80 1.09
N GLU A 46 -8.75 -3.35 0.14
CA GLU A 46 -9.01 -4.66 -0.42
C GLU A 46 -7.70 -5.36 -0.78
N VAL A 47 -7.67 -6.67 -0.54
CA VAL A 47 -6.59 -7.55 -0.96
C VAL A 47 -7.22 -8.70 -1.74
N THR A 48 -7.00 -8.70 -3.05
CA THR A 48 -7.55 -9.72 -3.96
C THR A 48 -6.45 -10.61 -4.49
N ASN A 49 -6.46 -11.88 -4.06
CA ASN A 49 -5.50 -12.88 -4.50
C ASN A 49 -5.89 -13.47 -5.86
N PHE A 50 -4.91 -13.66 -6.73
CA PHE A 50 -5.11 -14.34 -8.01
C PHE A 50 -5.10 -15.85 -7.81
N ALA A 51 -6.23 -16.50 -8.08
CA ALA A 51 -6.34 -17.95 -7.99
C ALA A 51 -5.37 -18.66 -8.95
N GLY A 52 -4.61 -19.64 -8.44
CA GLY A 52 -3.69 -20.46 -9.24
C GLY A 52 -2.37 -19.77 -9.63
N TYR A 53 -2.12 -18.52 -9.20
CA TYR A 53 -0.85 -17.85 -9.43
C TYR A 53 0.13 -18.13 -8.29
N VAL A 54 1.18 -18.90 -8.59
CA VAL A 54 2.32 -19.10 -7.69
C VAL A 54 3.49 -18.26 -8.19
N SER A 55 3.95 -17.32 -7.37
CA SER A 55 4.98 -16.33 -7.75
C SER A 55 6.34 -17.01 -7.95
N SER A 56 6.67 -17.33 -9.21
CA SER A 56 8.05 -17.40 -9.68
C SER A 56 8.47 -16.14 -10.44
N LYS A 57 7.52 -15.41 -11.07
CA LYS A 57 7.83 -14.23 -11.91
C LYS A 57 6.80 -13.08 -11.87
N GLY A 58 5.57 -13.32 -11.41
CA GLY A 58 4.45 -12.38 -11.56
C GLY A 58 3.89 -11.84 -10.25
N ALA A 59 3.00 -10.85 -10.36
CA ALA A 59 2.20 -10.42 -9.22
C ALA A 59 1.19 -11.51 -8.85
N VAL A 60 0.92 -11.67 -7.55
CA VAL A 60 0.01 -12.70 -7.01
C VAL A 60 -1.28 -12.13 -6.43
N ALA A 61 -1.33 -10.81 -6.23
CA ALA A 61 -2.49 -10.13 -5.70
C ALA A 61 -2.60 -8.69 -6.24
N LEU A 62 -3.82 -8.17 -6.18
CA LEU A 62 -4.13 -6.74 -6.18
C LEU A 62 -4.27 -6.28 -4.74
N VAL A 63 -3.74 -5.09 -4.45
CA VAL A 63 -3.95 -4.38 -3.19
C VAL A 63 -4.52 -3.02 -3.54
N VAL A 64 -5.78 -2.80 -3.17
CA VAL A 64 -6.48 -1.52 -3.34
C VAL A 64 -6.22 -0.65 -2.13
N ILE A 65 -5.86 0.60 -2.36
CA ILE A 65 -5.51 1.57 -1.33
C ILE A 65 -6.19 2.91 -1.59
N HIS A 66 -6.44 3.68 -0.54
CA HIS A 66 -6.83 5.09 -0.65
C HIS A 66 -5.91 5.97 0.18
N GLN A 67 -5.79 7.25 -0.16
CA GLN A 67 -5.00 8.21 0.62
C GLN A 67 -5.71 8.53 1.94
N VAL A 68 -4.97 8.44 3.05
CA VAL A 68 -5.49 8.71 4.38
C VAL A 68 -5.71 10.22 4.58
N GLU A 69 -6.77 10.59 5.29
CA GLU A 69 -7.07 12.00 5.64
C GLU A 69 -5.89 12.68 6.33
N LYS A 70 -5.45 13.84 5.82
CA LYS A 70 -4.23 14.53 6.24
C LYS A 70 -4.11 14.79 7.75
N GLU A 71 -5.23 14.98 8.42
CA GLU A 71 -5.27 15.28 9.86
C GLU A 71 -5.05 14.05 10.75
N LEU A 72 -5.07 12.84 10.19
CA LEU A 72 -4.88 11.62 10.98
C LEU A 72 -3.43 11.49 11.47
N PRO A 73 -3.20 11.09 12.73
CA PRO A 73 -1.85 11.00 13.31
C PRO A 73 -0.85 10.15 12.51
N VAL A 74 -1.35 9.15 11.79
CA VAL A 74 -0.53 8.29 10.94
C VAL A 74 0.13 9.04 9.78
N ASN A 75 -0.45 10.14 9.29
CA ASN A 75 0.19 10.99 8.27
C ASN A 75 1.47 11.67 8.78
N ASN A 76 1.58 11.85 10.09
CA ASN A 76 2.81 12.32 10.74
C ASN A 76 3.64 11.14 11.30
N LEU A 77 3.32 9.91 10.88
CA LEU A 77 3.98 8.66 11.28
C LEU A 77 4.19 8.56 12.79
N TYR A 78 3.22 9.05 13.56
CA TYR A 78 3.29 9.08 15.03
C TYR A 78 4.51 9.85 15.58
N GLY A 79 5.01 10.82 14.83
CA GLY A 79 6.17 11.64 15.19
C GLY A 79 7.52 11.02 14.84
N LEU A 80 7.55 9.91 14.10
CA LEU A 80 8.78 9.29 13.62
C LEU A 80 9.45 10.14 12.53
N ASN A 81 10.76 10.33 12.64
CA ASN A 81 11.59 10.86 11.58
C ASN A 81 12.12 9.69 10.74
N ILE A 82 11.55 9.48 9.56
CA ILE A 82 11.87 8.33 8.72
C ILE A 82 13.36 8.22 8.36
N GLU A 83 14.03 9.34 8.13
CA GLU A 83 15.45 9.34 7.77
C GLU A 83 16.36 9.00 8.95
N GLU A 84 15.94 9.30 10.18
CA GLU A 84 16.76 9.10 11.38
C GLU A 84 16.37 7.84 12.17
N ASP A 85 15.09 7.45 12.14
CA ASP A 85 14.52 6.39 12.99
C ASP A 85 14.38 5.04 12.27
N LEU A 86 14.38 4.99 10.94
CA LEU A 86 14.25 3.75 10.16
C LEU A 86 15.55 3.31 9.45
N ASP A 87 16.57 4.16 9.41
CA ASP A 87 17.92 3.79 9.00
C ASP A 87 18.70 3.22 10.20
N ASP A 88 19.51 2.18 9.95
CA ASP A 88 20.42 1.52 10.92
C ASP A 88 21.73 2.31 11.14
#